data_AF-A0A5K7YCN4-F1
#
_entry.id   AF-A0A5K7YCN4-F1
#
_cell.length_a   1.000
_cell.length_b   1.000
_cell.length_c   1.000
_cell.angle_alpha   90.00
_cell.angle_beta   90.00
_cell.angle_gamma   90.00
#
_symmetry.space_group_name_H-M   'P 1'
#
loop_
_entity.id
_entity.type
_entity.pdbx_description
1 polymer ?
#
loop_
_entity_poly.entity_id
_entity_poly.type
_entity_poly.pdbx_seq_one_letter_code
_entity_poly.pdbx_strand_id
1 'polypeptide(L)'
;MISGHATPEGTQIRAGQFAGLAFNPLGETGLRVSAAGFGCYRVNAGVTAHAEALEKALTSGINIIDTSANYADGGSERLIGSVLADLIDAGRIARQQVVVVSKGGYLQGQNYVMSQQRKQDGNPFEDLVEYADGLEHCIHPDFLDDQIGRTLDRLGLGTLDGYLLHNPEYYLGWAHKNGIDPDRARREYGRRIDRAFRHLEREVHRGRIRFYGISSNTFPAPGDDPEFTALDRVWETAAGIGGGHHFRIVQLPFNLLEAGAVLEKNQQDHRSVLEMAIEKRLGVMVNRPLNAFTGRRMVRLASVDVRARMDYKEIIQCIKDLALSETRLWRRILPGLASVPPGLRARIKQQGCFAETLKHNWRSFGAYERWREARDGIFLPRIQGVMDFLLPLADNQPDLADWMTSHEKILDRALRAVASIYADDAVALEKKILNMIGTADAAWARPGTLSQRAIRALLSTAGVSTVLVGMRRPAYVADVLAELGNPTGQIDRNAAWEHLRQGAEGLFTT
;
A
#
# COMPACT_ATOMS: atom_id res chain seq x y z
N MET A 1 4.31 -13.19 22.49
CA MET A 1 3.66 -11.88 22.26
C MET A 1 4.59 -10.79 22.76
N ILE A 2 4.98 -9.87 21.90
CA ILE A 2 5.76 -8.67 22.23
C ILE A 2 4.85 -7.73 23.03
N SER A 3 5.27 -7.40 24.25
CA SER A 3 4.53 -6.51 25.14
C SER A 3 4.85 -5.04 24.88
N GLY A 4 3.92 -4.15 25.26
CA GLY A 4 4.09 -2.71 25.15
C GLY A 4 3.64 -2.11 23.81
N HIS A 5 3.86 -0.81 23.68
CA HIS A 5 3.45 0.03 22.56
C HIS A 5 4.45 1.19 22.38
N ALA A 6 4.39 1.91 21.28
CA ALA A 6 5.20 3.10 21.02
C ALA A 6 4.95 4.17 22.10
N THR A 7 6.00 4.81 22.57
CA THR A 7 5.91 5.87 23.60
C THR A 7 6.51 7.17 23.09
N PRO A 8 6.09 8.34 23.61
CA PRO A 8 6.75 9.62 23.31
C PRO A 8 8.26 9.56 23.55
N GLU A 9 8.69 8.99 24.68
CA GLU A 9 10.10 8.87 25.05
C GLU A 9 10.85 7.94 24.09
N GLY A 10 10.30 6.76 23.81
CA GLY A 10 10.93 5.78 22.92
C GLY A 10 11.06 6.31 21.49
N THR A 11 10.01 6.93 20.97
CA THR A 11 10.03 7.52 19.62
C THR A 11 10.92 8.76 19.53
N GLN A 12 11.03 9.55 20.59
CA GLN A 12 11.98 10.67 20.65
C GLN A 12 13.44 10.20 20.73
N ILE A 13 13.74 9.16 21.53
CA ILE A 13 15.07 8.53 21.55
C ILE A 13 15.43 8.04 20.15
N ARG A 14 14.48 7.38 19.47
CA ARG A 14 14.66 6.88 18.12
C ARG A 14 15.00 8.01 17.13
N ALA A 15 14.25 9.10 17.15
CA ALA A 15 14.54 10.26 16.32
C ALA A 15 15.93 10.85 16.62
N GLY A 16 16.35 10.88 17.90
CA GLY A 16 17.68 11.34 18.31
C GLY A 16 18.82 10.45 17.80
N GLN A 17 18.65 9.12 17.79
CA GLN A 17 19.61 8.16 17.24
C GLN A 17 19.86 8.36 15.74
N PHE A 18 18.86 8.88 15.02
CA PHE A 18 18.90 9.11 13.58
C PHE A 18 18.68 10.59 13.26
N ALA A 19 19.35 11.50 13.99
CA ALA A 19 19.17 12.95 13.88
C ALA A 19 19.39 13.53 12.47
N GLY A 20 20.08 12.80 11.58
CA GLY A 20 20.24 13.16 10.18
C GLY A 20 19.02 12.89 9.29
N LEU A 21 18.01 12.17 9.78
CA LEU A 21 16.78 11.87 9.04
C LEU A 21 15.63 12.79 9.45
N ALA A 22 14.71 13.03 8.52
CA ALA A 22 13.47 13.74 8.80
C ALA A 22 12.51 12.93 9.71
N PHE A 23 12.09 13.54 10.82
CA PHE A 23 11.06 13.02 11.72
C PHE A 23 10.04 14.12 12.06
N ASN A 24 8.76 13.75 12.10
CA ASN A 24 7.64 14.65 12.35
C ASN A 24 6.80 14.18 13.55
N PRO A 25 6.09 15.09 14.23
CA PRO A 25 5.00 14.71 15.13
C PRO A 25 3.89 13.96 14.37
N LEU A 26 3.34 12.90 14.97
CA LEU A 26 2.14 12.24 14.48
C LEU A 26 0.91 12.92 15.12
N GLY A 27 0.55 14.10 14.64
CA GLY A 27 -0.52 14.92 15.22
C GLY A 27 -0.32 15.16 16.71
N GLU A 28 -1.41 15.08 17.49
CA GLU A 28 -1.40 15.21 18.95
C GLU A 28 -1.20 13.88 19.71
N THR A 29 -0.75 12.81 19.04
CA THR A 29 -0.46 11.51 19.72
C THR A 29 0.71 11.59 20.69
N GLY A 30 1.54 12.63 20.61
CA GLY A 30 2.81 12.76 21.33
C GLY A 30 3.95 11.91 20.74
N LEU A 31 3.68 11.10 19.71
CA LEU A 31 4.68 10.25 19.05
C LEU A 31 5.44 11.01 17.98
N ARG A 32 6.72 10.68 17.83
CA ARG A 32 7.58 11.20 16.76
C ARG A 32 7.91 10.12 15.74
N VAL A 33 7.49 10.30 14.50
CA VAL A 33 7.60 9.30 13.44
C VAL A 33 8.53 9.73 12.33
N SER A 34 9.20 8.78 11.69
CA SER A 34 9.98 9.04 10.49
C SER A 34 9.08 9.62 9.41
N ALA A 35 9.56 10.65 8.72
CA ALA A 35 8.77 11.39 7.75
C ALA A 35 8.30 10.49 6.58
N ALA A 36 8.99 9.37 6.30
CA ALA A 36 8.44 8.27 5.53
C ALA A 36 8.23 7.03 6.39
N GLY A 37 7.16 6.30 6.08
CA GLY A 37 6.78 5.05 6.72
C GLY A 37 6.83 3.86 5.78
N PHE A 38 6.92 2.66 6.36
CA PHE A 38 6.93 1.41 5.60
C PHE A 38 5.49 0.95 5.34
N GLY A 39 5.03 1.11 4.10
CA GLY A 39 3.71 0.63 3.67
C GLY A 39 3.75 -0.83 3.24
N CYS A 40 2.88 -1.67 3.81
CA CYS A 40 2.91 -3.12 3.61
C CYS A 40 1.94 -3.65 2.54
N TYR A 41 1.35 -2.77 1.72
CA TYR A 41 0.56 -3.23 0.58
C TYR A 41 1.46 -3.99 -0.41
N ARG A 42 1.08 -5.23 -0.75
CA ARG A 42 1.86 -6.20 -1.56
C ARG A 42 3.16 -6.66 -0.91
N VAL A 43 3.26 -6.56 0.41
CA VAL A 43 4.28 -7.22 1.23
C VAL A 43 3.68 -8.52 1.76
N ASN A 44 4.48 -9.58 1.85
CA ASN A 44 4.05 -10.90 2.28
C ASN A 44 5.17 -11.64 3.00
N ALA A 45 4.81 -12.46 4.00
CA ALA A 45 5.69 -13.44 4.60
C ALA A 45 6.15 -14.48 3.55
N GLY A 46 7.33 -15.06 3.75
CA GLY A 46 7.93 -16.03 2.84
C GLY A 46 8.70 -15.42 1.66
N VAL A 47 8.66 -14.09 1.47
CA VAL A 47 9.48 -13.40 0.45
C VAL A 47 10.70 -12.76 1.12
N THR A 48 11.88 -13.36 0.94
CA THR A 48 13.13 -12.91 1.58
C THR A 48 13.41 -11.43 1.37
N ALA A 49 13.28 -10.93 0.14
CA ALA A 49 13.52 -9.52 -0.17
C ALA A 49 12.57 -8.56 0.58
N HIS A 50 11.36 -9.00 0.93
CA HIS A 50 10.45 -8.20 1.75
C HIS A 50 10.90 -8.12 3.21
N ALA A 51 11.38 -9.25 3.77
CA ALA A 51 11.92 -9.33 5.12
C ALA A 51 13.17 -8.43 5.25
N GLU A 52 14.13 -8.60 4.36
CA GLU A 52 15.35 -7.79 4.31
C GLU A 52 15.05 -6.29 4.17
N ALA A 53 14.04 -5.93 3.38
CA ALA A 53 13.66 -4.54 3.22
C ALA A 53 13.03 -3.96 4.50
N LEU A 54 12.13 -4.69 5.16
CA LEU A 54 11.55 -4.25 6.42
C LEU A 54 12.62 -4.15 7.52
N GLU A 55 13.51 -5.14 7.61
CA GLU A 55 14.63 -5.15 8.55
C GLU A 55 15.54 -3.94 8.31
N LYS A 56 15.92 -3.68 7.06
CA LYS A 56 16.75 -2.53 6.70
C LYS A 56 16.06 -1.20 7.06
N ALA A 57 14.77 -1.07 6.77
CA ALA A 57 14.01 0.13 7.11
C ALA A 57 14.04 0.39 8.62
N LEU A 58 13.68 -0.63 9.40
CA LEU A 58 13.64 -0.58 10.86
C LEU A 58 14.99 -0.47 11.52
N THR A 59 16.09 -0.83 10.87
CA THR A 59 17.44 -0.71 11.47
C THR A 59 18.15 0.56 11.00
N SER A 60 17.59 1.24 10.00
CA SER A 60 18.12 2.48 9.42
C SER A 60 17.27 3.72 9.75
N GLY A 61 16.42 3.63 10.78
CA GLY A 61 15.74 4.78 11.38
C GLY A 61 14.25 4.94 11.06
N ILE A 62 13.71 4.25 10.05
CA ILE A 62 12.25 4.24 9.81
C ILE A 62 11.56 3.58 11.00
N ASN A 63 10.52 4.21 11.54
CA ASN A 63 9.88 3.74 12.77
C ASN A 63 8.34 3.73 12.73
N ILE A 64 7.71 3.92 11.58
CA ILE A 64 6.27 3.74 11.41
C ILE A 64 5.98 2.73 10.31
N ILE A 65 5.14 1.76 10.62
CA ILE A 65 4.71 0.67 9.74
C ILE A 65 3.20 0.76 9.55
N ASP A 66 2.75 0.70 8.31
CA ASP A 66 1.35 0.66 7.93
C ASP A 66 0.99 -0.67 7.27
N THR A 67 0.01 -1.38 7.84
CA THR A 67 -0.48 -2.67 7.32
C THR A 67 -2.00 -2.76 7.35
N SER A 68 -2.58 -3.91 7.01
CA SER A 68 -4.02 -4.18 7.05
C SER A 68 -4.26 -5.69 7.05
N ALA A 69 -5.35 -6.14 7.68
CA ALA A 69 -5.68 -7.57 7.77
C ALA A 69 -5.81 -8.26 6.40
N ASN A 70 -6.31 -7.56 5.39
CA ASN A 70 -6.49 -8.10 4.03
C ASN A 70 -5.19 -8.13 3.19
N TYR A 71 -4.10 -7.50 3.63
CA TYR A 71 -2.87 -7.45 2.85
C TYR A 71 -2.14 -8.79 2.86
N ALA A 72 -2.15 -9.44 1.69
CA ALA A 72 -1.67 -10.81 1.50
C ALA A 72 -2.31 -11.81 2.48
N ASP A 73 -3.60 -11.62 2.78
CA ASP A 73 -4.36 -12.51 3.67
C ASP A 73 -3.67 -12.69 5.05
N GLY A 74 -3.33 -11.54 5.65
CA GLY A 74 -2.58 -11.45 6.91
C GLY A 74 -1.08 -11.76 6.80
N GLY A 75 -0.57 -12.06 5.60
CA GLY A 75 0.85 -12.38 5.40
C GLY A 75 1.80 -11.22 5.67
N SER A 76 1.36 -9.99 5.38
CA SER A 76 2.08 -8.77 5.75
C SER A 76 2.24 -8.61 7.27
N GLU A 77 1.17 -8.85 8.04
CA GLU A 77 1.18 -8.79 9.50
C GLU A 77 2.10 -9.87 10.10
N ARG A 78 2.07 -11.10 9.58
CA ARG A 78 2.99 -12.17 10.01
C ARG A 78 4.47 -11.79 9.77
N LEU A 79 4.77 -11.19 8.62
CA LEU A 79 6.13 -10.73 8.33
C LEU A 79 6.59 -9.66 9.34
N ILE A 80 5.73 -8.66 9.60
CA ILE A 80 6.04 -7.60 10.56
C ILE A 80 6.29 -8.18 11.94
N GLY A 81 5.43 -9.10 12.40
CA GLY A 81 5.59 -9.75 13.70
C GLY A 81 6.91 -10.49 13.85
N SER A 82 7.30 -11.28 12.84
CA SER A 82 8.59 -11.98 12.83
C SER A 82 9.77 -11.01 12.88
N VAL A 83 9.82 -10.02 11.99
CA VAL A 83 10.95 -9.08 11.91
C VAL A 83 11.05 -8.23 13.18
N LEU A 84 9.92 -7.81 13.78
CA LEU A 84 9.94 -7.08 15.05
C LEU A 84 10.46 -7.96 16.19
N ALA A 85 10.02 -9.22 16.28
CA ALA A 85 10.50 -10.14 17.30
C ALA A 85 12.03 -10.33 17.18
N ASP A 86 12.51 -10.66 15.98
CA ASP A 86 13.93 -10.90 15.72
C ASP A 86 14.79 -9.68 16.06
N LEU A 87 14.35 -8.47 15.70
CA LEU A 87 15.08 -7.24 15.98
C LEU A 87 15.05 -6.82 17.46
N ILE A 88 13.95 -7.10 18.17
CA ILE A 88 13.83 -6.82 19.61
C ILE A 88 14.68 -7.81 20.41
N ASP A 89 14.60 -9.10 20.09
CA ASP A 89 15.38 -10.15 20.76
C ASP A 89 16.89 -9.94 20.54
N ALA A 90 17.29 -9.45 19.37
CA ALA A 90 18.66 -9.03 19.09
C ALA A 90 19.07 -7.69 19.72
N GLY A 91 18.17 -7.00 20.44
CA GLY A 91 18.44 -5.70 21.07
C GLY A 91 18.69 -4.55 20.09
N ARG A 92 18.31 -4.70 18.81
CA ARG A 92 18.57 -3.70 17.75
C ARG A 92 17.53 -2.58 17.73
N ILE A 93 16.32 -2.88 18.22
CA ILE A 93 15.22 -1.92 18.41
C ILE A 93 14.47 -2.26 19.70
N ALA A 94 13.69 -1.32 20.23
CA ALA A 94 12.71 -1.59 21.28
C ALA A 94 11.28 -1.35 20.79
N ARG A 95 10.30 -2.10 21.29
CA ARG A 95 8.87 -1.96 20.90
C ARG A 95 8.37 -0.53 21.06
N GLN A 96 8.86 0.18 22.08
CA GLN A 96 8.53 1.57 22.40
C GLN A 96 8.98 2.58 21.35
N GLN A 97 9.86 2.18 20.43
CA GLN A 97 10.43 3.06 19.40
C GLN A 97 9.69 2.99 18.07
N VAL A 98 8.86 1.98 17.85
CA VAL A 98 8.23 1.68 16.55
C VAL A 98 6.71 1.80 16.65
N VAL A 99 6.10 2.54 15.74
CA VAL A 99 4.65 2.71 15.60
C VAL A 99 4.12 1.70 14.58
N VAL A 100 3.14 0.90 14.98
CA VAL A 100 2.47 -0.07 14.11
C VAL A 100 0.99 0.30 13.97
N VAL A 101 0.58 0.59 12.75
CA VAL A 101 -0.81 0.92 12.38
C VAL A 101 -1.37 -0.19 11.51
N SER A 102 -2.50 -0.79 11.92
CA SER A 102 -3.27 -1.72 11.09
C SER A 102 -4.69 -1.19 10.84
N LYS A 103 -5.46 -1.91 10.03
CA LYS A 103 -6.80 -1.49 9.59
C LYS A 103 -7.75 -2.67 9.43
N GLY A 104 -9.04 -2.40 9.60
CA GLY A 104 -10.13 -3.34 9.35
C GLY A 104 -11.25 -2.72 8.54
N GLY A 105 -11.88 -3.53 7.69
CA GLY A 105 -12.98 -3.09 6.83
C GLY A 105 -13.27 -4.08 5.72
N TYR A 106 -12.22 -4.65 5.13
CA TYR A 106 -12.32 -5.56 3.99
C TYR A 106 -12.56 -7.02 4.40
N LEU A 107 -13.54 -7.64 3.75
CA LEU A 107 -13.74 -9.09 3.74
C LEU A 107 -13.39 -9.63 2.36
N GLN A 108 -12.16 -10.08 2.24
CA GLN A 108 -11.55 -10.72 1.08
C GLN A 108 -10.75 -11.94 1.57
N GLY A 109 -10.42 -12.87 0.69
CA GLY A 109 -9.63 -14.04 1.08
C GLY A 109 -10.30 -14.83 2.21
N GLN A 110 -9.57 -15.12 3.28
CA GLN A 110 -10.11 -15.89 4.41
C GLN A 110 -11.25 -15.16 5.14
N ASN A 111 -11.22 -13.83 5.19
CA ASN A 111 -12.32 -13.06 5.78
C ASN A 111 -13.61 -13.18 4.96
N TYR A 112 -13.50 -13.28 3.63
CA TYR A 112 -14.66 -13.53 2.78
C TYR A 112 -15.21 -14.94 3.02
N VAL A 113 -14.34 -15.95 3.08
CA VAL A 113 -14.73 -17.34 3.41
C VAL A 113 -15.45 -17.41 4.76
N MET A 114 -14.90 -16.73 5.78
CA MET A 114 -15.53 -16.62 7.10
C MET A 114 -16.92 -15.96 7.02
N SER A 115 -17.05 -14.89 6.24
CA SER A 115 -18.35 -14.23 6.03
C SER A 115 -19.37 -15.18 5.39
N GLN A 116 -18.97 -15.92 4.35
CA GLN A 116 -19.86 -16.89 3.71
C GLN A 116 -20.29 -18.00 4.66
N GLN A 117 -19.38 -18.50 5.50
CA GLN A 117 -19.71 -19.51 6.52
C GLN A 117 -20.73 -18.95 7.53
N ARG A 118 -20.49 -17.73 8.04
CA ARG A 118 -21.42 -17.07 8.96
C ARG A 118 -22.82 -16.86 8.36
N LYS A 119 -22.91 -16.55 7.07
CA LYS A 119 -24.19 -16.47 6.35
C LYS A 119 -24.90 -17.83 6.30
N GLN A 120 -24.16 -18.90 5.99
CA GLN A 120 -24.70 -20.27 5.96
C GLN A 120 -25.20 -20.71 7.35
N ASP A 121 -24.49 -20.31 8.40
CA ASP A 121 -24.85 -20.60 9.79
C ASP A 121 -25.98 -19.69 10.33
N GLY A 122 -26.54 -18.79 9.51
CA GLY A 122 -27.63 -17.89 9.90
C GLY A 122 -27.21 -16.73 10.82
N ASN A 123 -25.92 -16.43 10.91
CA ASN A 123 -25.36 -15.38 11.77
C ASN A 123 -24.40 -14.43 11.01
N PRO A 124 -24.86 -13.76 9.94
CA PRO A 124 -24.04 -12.81 9.19
C PRO A 124 -23.60 -11.63 10.08
N PHE A 125 -22.50 -10.99 9.71
CA PHE A 125 -22.15 -9.71 10.35
C PHE A 125 -23.25 -8.67 10.06
N GLU A 126 -23.68 -7.97 11.10
CA GLU A 126 -24.52 -6.79 10.94
C GLU A 126 -23.81 -5.72 10.09
N ASP A 127 -24.60 -4.88 9.41
CA ASP A 127 -24.11 -3.78 8.58
C ASP A 127 -23.15 -4.20 7.43
N LEU A 128 -23.08 -5.50 7.10
CA LEU A 128 -22.27 -6.01 5.99
C LEU A 128 -22.71 -5.40 4.64
N VAL A 129 -21.72 -5.03 3.84
CA VAL A 129 -21.90 -4.47 2.49
C VAL A 129 -21.34 -5.46 1.48
N GLU A 130 -22.20 -6.03 0.64
CA GLU A 130 -21.81 -6.86 -0.49
C GLU A 130 -21.44 -5.97 -1.68
N TYR A 131 -20.17 -5.63 -1.81
CA TYR A 131 -19.72 -4.59 -2.74
C TYR A 131 -19.47 -5.12 -4.16
N ALA A 132 -18.86 -6.31 -4.27
CA ALA A 132 -18.65 -7.03 -5.52
C ALA A 132 -18.43 -8.53 -5.24
N ASP A 133 -18.40 -9.36 -6.28
CA ASP A 133 -18.07 -10.78 -6.15
C ASP A 133 -16.68 -10.97 -5.50
N GLY A 134 -16.62 -11.78 -4.43
CA GLY A 134 -15.41 -11.99 -3.64
C GLY A 134 -14.94 -10.78 -2.81
N LEU A 135 -15.75 -9.73 -2.68
CA LEU A 135 -15.40 -8.50 -1.97
C LEU A 135 -16.61 -7.94 -1.19
N GLU A 136 -16.55 -8.07 0.13
CA GLU A 136 -17.50 -7.46 1.05
C GLU A 136 -16.79 -6.46 1.97
N HIS A 137 -17.57 -5.62 2.63
CA HIS A 137 -17.06 -4.60 3.57
C HIS A 137 -17.91 -4.56 4.84
N CYS A 138 -17.25 -4.41 5.99
CA CYS A 138 -17.91 -4.27 7.29
C CYS A 138 -17.03 -3.47 8.27
N ILE A 139 -17.64 -2.54 9.00
CA ILE A 139 -17.02 -1.82 10.13
C ILE A 139 -17.84 -1.98 11.41
N HIS A 140 -18.69 -3.00 11.46
CA HIS A 140 -19.50 -3.31 12.63
C HIS A 140 -18.62 -3.73 13.82
N PRO A 141 -18.96 -3.34 15.07
CA PRO A 141 -18.20 -3.73 16.25
C PRO A 141 -17.79 -5.20 16.33
N ASP A 142 -18.71 -6.13 16.04
CA ASP A 142 -18.40 -7.57 16.12
C ASP A 142 -17.34 -8.02 15.09
N PHE A 143 -17.33 -7.40 13.92
CA PHE A 143 -16.29 -7.65 12.92
C PHE A 143 -14.96 -7.02 13.36
N LEU A 144 -15.00 -5.77 13.83
CA LEU A 144 -13.79 -5.07 14.30
C LEU A 144 -13.14 -5.78 15.50
N ASP A 145 -13.93 -6.27 16.45
CA ASP A 145 -13.44 -7.01 17.62
C ASP A 145 -12.65 -8.27 17.22
N ASP A 146 -13.21 -9.07 16.30
CA ASP A 146 -12.58 -10.26 15.73
C ASP A 146 -11.29 -9.88 14.96
N GLN A 147 -11.36 -8.86 14.10
CA GLN A 147 -10.22 -8.48 13.27
C GLN A 147 -9.07 -7.90 14.09
N ILE A 148 -9.34 -7.10 15.13
CA ILE A 148 -8.31 -6.60 16.05
C ILE A 148 -7.60 -7.77 16.73
N GLY A 149 -8.36 -8.76 17.25
CA GLY A 149 -7.79 -9.96 17.86
C GLY A 149 -6.86 -10.71 16.91
N ARG A 150 -7.35 -11.04 15.71
CA ARG A 150 -6.56 -11.78 14.71
C ARG A 150 -5.33 -11.00 14.23
N THR A 151 -5.43 -9.69 14.10
CA THR A 151 -4.29 -8.83 13.73
C THR A 151 -3.22 -8.85 14.82
N LEU A 152 -3.61 -8.73 16.10
CA LEU A 152 -2.68 -8.82 17.23
C LEU A 152 -1.98 -10.19 17.25
N ASP A 153 -2.72 -11.28 17.03
CA ASP A 153 -2.17 -12.63 16.96
C ASP A 153 -1.15 -12.77 15.82
N ARG A 154 -1.49 -12.32 14.60
CA ARG A 154 -0.59 -12.40 13.44
C ARG A 154 0.66 -11.54 13.59
N LEU A 155 0.53 -10.35 14.19
CA LEU A 155 1.68 -9.48 14.50
C LEU A 155 2.45 -9.96 15.73
N GLY A 156 1.87 -10.84 16.55
CA GLY A 156 2.42 -11.23 17.84
C GLY A 156 2.55 -10.06 18.81
N LEU A 157 1.68 -9.05 18.76
CA LEU A 157 1.73 -7.85 19.61
C LEU A 157 0.63 -7.89 20.68
N GLY A 158 0.93 -7.38 21.88
CA GLY A 158 -0.09 -7.13 22.90
C GLY A 158 -0.97 -5.91 22.61
N THR A 159 -0.44 -4.93 21.89
CA THR A 159 -1.12 -3.66 21.61
C THR A 159 -0.70 -3.09 20.25
N LEU A 160 -1.68 -2.67 19.44
CA LEU A 160 -1.47 -1.82 18.28
C LEU A 160 -1.36 -0.36 18.69
N ASP A 161 -0.52 0.41 18.00
CA ASP A 161 -0.46 1.85 18.25
C ASP A 161 -1.67 2.55 17.63
N GLY A 162 -1.95 2.27 16.35
CA GLY A 162 -3.09 2.79 15.62
C GLY A 162 -3.96 1.72 14.98
N TYR A 163 -5.28 1.94 14.97
CA TYR A 163 -6.22 1.13 14.19
C TYR A 163 -7.12 2.00 13.33
N LEU A 164 -7.19 1.75 12.02
CA LEU A 164 -8.00 2.53 11.09
C LEU A 164 -9.23 1.76 10.62
N LEU A 165 -10.38 2.44 10.52
CA LEU A 165 -11.46 1.97 9.66
C LEU A 165 -10.99 2.08 8.21
N HIS A 166 -11.02 0.98 7.47
CA HIS A 166 -10.46 0.90 6.13
C HIS A 166 -11.55 1.12 5.07
N ASN A 167 -11.48 2.26 4.39
CA ASN A 167 -12.36 2.72 3.31
C ASN A 167 -13.85 2.57 3.63
N PRO A 168 -14.34 3.16 4.73
CA PRO A 168 -15.75 3.10 5.11
C PRO A 168 -16.68 3.63 4.00
N GLU A 169 -16.20 4.48 3.08
CA GLU A 169 -16.93 4.95 1.90
C GLU A 169 -17.48 3.83 1.00
N TYR A 170 -17.04 2.59 1.14
CA TYR A 170 -17.61 1.45 0.41
C TYR A 170 -19.11 1.28 0.62
N TYR A 171 -19.61 1.65 1.82
CA TYR A 171 -21.04 1.72 2.07
C TYR A 171 -21.72 2.79 1.19
N LEU A 172 -21.12 3.98 1.05
CA LEU A 172 -21.66 5.07 0.24
C LEU A 172 -21.65 4.71 -1.25
N GLY A 173 -20.56 4.12 -1.75
CA GLY A 173 -20.48 3.63 -3.13
C GLY A 173 -21.50 2.51 -3.41
N TRP A 174 -21.71 1.60 -2.46
CA TRP A 174 -22.78 0.60 -2.55
C TRP A 174 -24.17 1.25 -2.53
N ALA A 175 -24.42 2.19 -1.62
CA ALA A 175 -25.70 2.88 -1.49
C ALA A 175 -26.06 3.64 -2.77
N HIS A 176 -25.09 4.34 -3.37
CA HIS A 176 -25.23 5.04 -4.64
C HIS A 176 -25.57 4.08 -5.79
N LYS A 177 -24.84 2.97 -5.92
CA LYS A 177 -25.12 1.93 -6.94
C LYS A 177 -26.51 1.31 -6.81
N ASN A 178 -27.04 1.24 -5.59
CA ASN A 178 -28.36 0.69 -5.29
C ASN A 178 -29.48 1.75 -5.28
N GLY A 179 -29.18 3.00 -5.68
CA GLY A 179 -30.18 4.06 -5.78
C GLY A 179 -30.75 4.51 -4.44
N ILE A 180 -30.00 4.34 -3.34
CA ILE A 180 -30.40 4.85 -2.03
C ILE A 180 -30.30 6.38 -2.05
N ASP A 181 -31.33 7.04 -1.53
CA ASP A 181 -31.35 8.49 -1.31
C ASP A 181 -30.06 8.99 -0.64
N PRO A 182 -29.36 10.00 -1.21
CA PRO A 182 -28.07 10.48 -0.69
C PRO A 182 -28.14 10.89 0.79
N ASP A 183 -29.15 11.65 1.21
CA ASP A 183 -29.24 12.11 2.59
C ASP A 183 -29.46 10.96 3.57
N ARG A 184 -30.28 9.97 3.19
CA ARG A 184 -30.44 8.73 3.94
C ARG A 184 -29.14 7.94 4.04
N ALA A 185 -28.40 7.82 2.93
CA ALA A 185 -27.10 7.15 2.92
C ALA A 185 -26.09 7.89 3.82
N ARG A 186 -26.03 9.23 3.78
CA ARG A 186 -25.16 10.03 4.67
C ARG A 186 -25.48 9.83 6.15
N ARG A 187 -26.77 9.80 6.52
CA ARG A 187 -27.19 9.55 7.91
C ARG A 187 -26.78 8.15 8.38
N GLU A 188 -27.00 7.14 7.55
CA GLU A 188 -26.64 5.76 7.87
C GLU A 188 -25.12 5.56 7.93
N TYR A 189 -24.36 6.22 7.06
CA TYR A 189 -22.91 6.28 7.12
C TYR A 189 -22.42 6.85 8.46
N GLY A 190 -22.97 7.99 8.88
CA GLY A 190 -22.67 8.59 10.17
C GLY A 190 -22.98 7.67 11.36
N ARG A 191 -24.13 6.98 11.33
CA ARG A 191 -24.51 5.98 12.35
C ARG A 191 -23.48 4.84 12.44
N ARG A 192 -23.04 4.32 11.29
CA ARG A 192 -22.03 3.23 11.22
C ARG A 192 -20.68 3.68 11.79
N ILE A 193 -20.25 4.91 11.47
CA ILE A 193 -19.02 5.50 12.01
C ILE A 193 -19.12 5.71 13.54
N ASP A 194 -20.22 6.28 14.04
CA ASP A 194 -20.43 6.45 15.51
C ASP A 194 -20.35 5.10 16.23
N ARG A 195 -21.06 4.07 15.73
CA ARG A 195 -21.07 2.73 16.31
C ARG A 195 -19.67 2.11 16.33
N ALA A 196 -18.92 2.24 15.24
CA ALA A 196 -17.55 1.77 15.13
C ALA A 196 -16.61 2.52 16.09
N PHE A 197 -16.68 3.86 16.14
CA PHE A 197 -15.85 4.67 17.03
C PHE A 197 -16.10 4.37 18.50
N ARG A 198 -17.36 4.23 18.92
CA ARG A 198 -17.68 3.80 20.30
C ARG A 198 -17.08 2.44 20.65
N HIS A 199 -16.98 1.52 19.68
CA HIS A 199 -16.29 0.26 19.89
C HIS A 199 -14.78 0.45 19.99
N LEU A 200 -14.17 1.22 19.09
CA LEU A 200 -12.73 1.50 19.12
C LEU A 200 -12.31 2.23 20.41
N GLU A 201 -13.15 3.09 20.98
CA GLU A 201 -12.92 3.64 22.32
C GLU A 201 -12.84 2.53 23.38
N ARG A 202 -13.76 1.55 23.36
CA ARG A 202 -13.66 0.39 24.28
C ARG A 202 -12.37 -0.39 24.06
N GLU A 203 -11.90 -0.48 22.83
CA GLU A 203 -10.62 -1.14 22.50
C GLU A 203 -9.39 -0.40 23.01
N VAL A 204 -9.46 0.93 23.06
CA VAL A 204 -8.45 1.74 23.74
C VAL A 204 -8.44 1.46 25.24
N HIS A 205 -9.63 1.42 25.88
CA HIS A 205 -9.74 1.12 27.31
C HIS A 205 -9.29 -0.31 27.65
N ARG A 206 -9.52 -1.27 26.75
CA ARG A 206 -9.02 -2.65 26.85
C ARG A 206 -7.51 -2.76 26.61
N GLY A 207 -6.86 -1.70 26.12
CA GLY A 207 -5.43 -1.67 25.83
C GLY A 207 -5.02 -2.45 24.58
N ARG A 208 -5.97 -2.90 23.75
CA ARG A 208 -5.67 -3.60 22.48
C ARG A 208 -5.18 -2.64 21.40
N ILE A 209 -5.63 -1.38 21.45
CA ILE A 209 -5.17 -0.29 20.57
C ILE A 209 -4.85 0.96 21.40
N ARG A 210 -4.01 1.90 20.92
CA ARG A 210 -3.73 3.17 21.63
C ARG A 210 -4.54 4.34 21.10
N PHE A 211 -4.71 4.41 19.79
CA PHE A 211 -5.56 5.39 19.12
C PHE A 211 -6.15 4.81 17.84
N TYR A 212 -7.09 5.53 17.24
CA TYR A 212 -7.73 5.10 16.01
C TYR A 212 -7.94 6.23 15.01
N GLY A 213 -8.44 5.86 13.83
CA GLY A 213 -8.62 6.78 12.72
C GLY A 213 -9.45 6.20 11.58
N ILE A 214 -9.44 6.89 10.45
CA ILE A 214 -10.00 6.41 9.19
C ILE A 214 -8.93 6.46 8.10
N SER A 215 -8.86 5.41 7.29
CA SER A 215 -8.22 5.44 5.98
C SER A 215 -9.32 5.58 4.93
N SER A 216 -9.32 6.66 4.16
CA SER A 216 -10.32 6.87 3.11
C SER A 216 -9.65 7.37 1.84
N ASN A 217 -10.04 6.77 0.71
CA ASN A 217 -9.61 7.26 -0.60
C ASN A 217 -10.36 8.53 -1.02
N THR A 218 -11.50 8.82 -0.40
CA THR A 218 -12.37 9.94 -0.79
C THR A 218 -12.24 11.15 0.13
N PHE A 219 -11.38 11.11 1.15
CA PHE A 219 -11.01 12.32 1.90
C PHE A 219 -10.60 13.52 1.00
N PRO A 220 -9.84 13.30 -0.10
CA PRO A 220 -9.47 14.37 -1.02
C PRO A 220 -10.45 14.60 -2.17
N ALA A 221 -11.60 13.91 -2.22
CA ALA A 221 -12.56 14.01 -3.32
C ALA A 221 -13.43 15.27 -3.20
N PRO A 222 -14.06 15.75 -4.29
CA PRO A 222 -15.02 16.85 -4.24
C PRO A 222 -16.15 16.62 -3.22
N GLY A 223 -16.64 17.71 -2.62
CA GLY A 223 -17.66 17.62 -1.57
C GLY A 223 -19.02 17.06 -2.04
N ASP A 224 -19.28 17.10 -3.35
CA ASP A 224 -20.47 16.55 -4.00
C ASP A 224 -20.29 15.10 -4.49
N ASP A 225 -19.10 14.52 -4.34
CA ASP A 225 -18.85 13.11 -4.68
C ASP A 225 -19.75 12.21 -3.81
N PRO A 226 -20.54 11.29 -4.41
CA PRO A 226 -21.46 10.42 -3.66
C PRO A 226 -20.75 9.52 -2.65
N GLU A 227 -19.46 9.23 -2.84
CA GLU A 227 -18.62 8.41 -1.97
C GLU A 227 -17.78 9.26 -0.98
N PHE A 228 -17.93 10.60 -0.99
CA PHE A 228 -17.12 11.53 -0.20
C PHE A 228 -17.11 11.22 1.31
N THR A 229 -15.95 11.02 1.93
CA THR A 229 -15.85 10.99 3.39
C THR A 229 -15.47 12.38 3.91
N ALA A 230 -16.45 13.10 4.44
CA ALA A 230 -16.24 14.44 5.01
C ALA A 230 -15.53 14.35 6.37
N LEU A 231 -14.32 14.92 6.48
CA LEU A 231 -13.51 14.84 7.70
C LEU A 231 -14.15 15.65 8.84
N ASP A 232 -14.84 16.73 8.53
CA ASP A 232 -15.60 17.53 9.51
C ASP A 232 -16.70 16.73 10.21
N ARG A 233 -17.52 15.98 9.47
CA ARG A 233 -18.54 15.09 10.01
C ARG A 233 -17.93 13.94 10.81
N VAL A 234 -16.83 13.38 10.32
CA VAL A 234 -16.09 12.34 11.05
C VAL A 234 -15.58 12.87 12.38
N TRP A 235 -15.00 14.08 12.39
CA TRP A 235 -14.51 14.74 13.59
C TRP A 235 -15.65 15.07 14.56
N GLU A 236 -16.77 15.64 14.08
CA GLU A 236 -17.97 15.88 14.88
C GLU A 236 -18.47 14.61 15.55
N THR A 237 -18.43 13.48 14.83
CA THR A 237 -18.80 12.16 15.38
C THR A 237 -17.87 11.74 16.51
N ALA A 238 -16.56 11.86 16.33
CA ALA A 238 -15.58 11.55 17.38
C ALA A 238 -15.73 12.48 18.60
N ALA A 239 -15.87 13.78 18.36
CA ALA A 239 -16.05 14.80 19.40
C ALA A 239 -17.35 14.57 20.21
N GLY A 240 -18.41 14.11 19.55
CA GLY A 240 -19.69 13.78 20.18
C GLY A 240 -19.65 12.56 21.12
N ILE A 241 -18.63 11.71 21.03
CA ILE A 241 -18.41 10.60 21.98
C ILE A 241 -17.90 11.14 23.33
N GLY A 242 -17.14 12.24 23.31
CA GLY A 242 -16.64 12.95 24.50
C GLY A 242 -15.27 13.57 24.27
N GLY A 243 -14.93 14.63 25.05
CA GLY A 243 -13.68 15.41 24.89
C GLY A 243 -12.36 14.68 25.15
N GLY A 244 -12.41 13.38 25.51
CA GLY A 244 -11.26 12.50 25.70
C GLY A 244 -11.16 11.39 24.65
N HIS A 245 -11.84 11.50 23.50
CA HIS A 245 -11.76 10.50 22.44
C HIS A 245 -10.33 10.30 21.92
N HIS A 246 -10.08 9.18 21.24
CA HIS A 246 -8.77 8.73 20.74
C HIS A 246 -8.70 8.67 19.20
N PHE A 247 -9.64 9.32 18.51
CA PHE A 247 -9.48 9.63 17.09
C PHE A 247 -8.28 10.57 16.88
N ARG A 248 -7.21 10.09 16.25
CA ARG A 248 -5.91 10.81 16.17
C ARG A 248 -5.28 10.86 14.79
N ILE A 249 -5.63 9.94 13.90
CA ILE A 249 -4.96 9.83 12.61
C ILE A 249 -5.94 9.68 11.45
N VAL A 250 -5.55 10.19 10.29
CA VAL A 250 -6.23 9.96 9.01
C VAL A 250 -5.23 9.46 7.98
N GLN A 251 -5.69 8.58 7.10
CA GLN A 251 -4.90 8.13 5.96
C GLN A 251 -5.63 8.45 4.66
N LEU A 252 -4.94 9.08 3.71
CA LEU A 252 -5.52 9.58 2.46
C LEU A 252 -4.54 9.53 1.29
N PRO A 253 -5.04 9.42 0.05
CA PRO A 253 -4.18 9.45 -1.14
C PRO A 253 -3.72 10.87 -1.41
N PHE A 254 -2.42 11.03 -1.62
CA PHE A 254 -1.84 12.31 -2.03
C PHE A 254 -0.54 12.07 -2.79
N ASN A 255 -0.43 12.63 -3.99
CA ASN A 255 0.76 12.50 -4.84
C ASN A 255 0.81 13.65 -5.86
N LEU A 256 1.83 13.64 -6.73
CA LEU A 256 2.09 14.71 -7.69
C LEU A 256 0.96 14.98 -8.69
N LEU A 257 0.06 14.03 -8.92
CA LEU A 257 -1.05 14.17 -9.88
C LEU A 257 -2.43 14.14 -9.22
N GLU A 258 -2.52 13.67 -7.97
CA GLU A 258 -3.73 13.68 -7.13
C GLU A 258 -3.54 14.69 -5.98
N ALA A 259 -3.65 15.99 -6.28
CA ALA A 259 -3.38 17.08 -5.33
C ALA A 259 -4.58 17.52 -4.47
N GLY A 260 -5.70 16.77 -4.51
CA GLY A 260 -6.95 17.12 -3.83
C GLY A 260 -6.79 17.33 -2.32
N ALA A 261 -5.82 16.66 -1.68
CA ALA A 261 -5.61 16.77 -0.24
C ALA A 261 -5.30 18.21 0.21
N VAL A 262 -4.67 18.98 -0.70
CA VAL A 262 -4.28 20.38 -0.50
C VAL A 262 -5.27 21.33 -1.15
N LEU A 263 -5.62 21.07 -2.42
CA LEU A 263 -6.29 22.03 -3.29
C LEU A 263 -7.82 21.94 -3.25
N GLU A 264 -8.38 20.77 -2.93
CA GLU A 264 -9.82 20.56 -2.92
C GLU A 264 -10.40 21.13 -1.62
N LYS A 265 -11.30 22.12 -1.74
CA LYS A 265 -11.95 22.79 -0.60
C LYS A 265 -13.29 22.12 -0.32
N ASN A 266 -13.21 20.90 0.22
CA ASN A 266 -14.34 19.98 0.35
C ASN A 266 -14.93 19.88 1.76
N GLN A 267 -14.40 20.60 2.76
CA GLN A 267 -15.03 20.68 4.09
C GLN A 267 -16.12 21.77 4.09
N GLN A 268 -17.07 21.71 5.04
CA GLN A 268 -18.20 22.66 5.11
C GLN A 268 -17.78 24.13 5.23
N ASP A 269 -16.62 24.40 5.82
CA ASP A 269 -16.07 25.73 5.99
C ASP A 269 -15.03 26.11 4.93
N HIS A 270 -15.09 25.45 3.77
CA HIS A 270 -14.23 25.69 2.61
C HIS A 270 -12.73 25.46 2.86
N ARG A 271 -12.39 24.64 3.86
CA ARG A 271 -11.02 24.13 4.03
C ARG A 271 -10.80 22.87 3.22
N SER A 272 -9.53 22.58 2.93
CA SER A 272 -9.12 21.25 2.48
C SER A 272 -9.00 20.29 3.65
N VAL A 273 -8.95 18.99 3.34
CA VAL A 273 -8.75 17.95 4.36
C VAL A 273 -7.43 18.13 5.14
N LEU A 274 -6.36 18.63 4.51
CA LEU A 274 -5.10 18.91 5.21
C LEU A 274 -5.20 20.12 6.13
N GLU A 275 -5.83 21.21 5.69
CA GLU A 275 -6.04 22.39 6.54
C GLU A 275 -6.90 22.06 7.77
N MET A 276 -7.91 21.22 7.57
CA MET A 276 -8.71 20.71 8.69
C MET A 276 -7.90 19.80 9.61
N ALA A 277 -7.10 18.88 9.07
CA ALA A 277 -6.26 18.00 9.88
C ALA A 277 -5.24 18.79 10.72
N ILE A 278 -4.69 19.88 10.19
CA ILE A 278 -3.81 20.80 10.92
C ILE A 278 -4.57 21.45 12.08
N GLU A 279 -5.75 22.03 11.84
CA GLU A 279 -6.56 22.69 12.88
C GLU A 279 -6.95 21.72 14.00
N LYS A 280 -7.30 20.48 13.65
CA LYS A 280 -7.65 19.42 14.62
C LYS A 280 -6.44 18.66 15.17
N ARG A 281 -5.22 19.02 14.77
CA ARG A 281 -3.96 18.38 15.19
C ARG A 281 -3.96 16.85 14.95
N LEU A 282 -4.56 16.42 13.85
CA LEU A 282 -4.58 15.03 13.41
C LEU A 282 -3.26 14.65 12.75
N GLY A 283 -2.80 13.42 12.97
CA GLY A 283 -1.69 12.86 12.22
C GLY A 283 -2.14 12.44 10.82
N VAL A 284 -1.47 12.93 9.78
CA VAL A 284 -1.80 12.59 8.39
C VAL A 284 -0.80 11.59 7.82
N MET A 285 -1.30 10.42 7.45
CA MET A 285 -0.54 9.37 6.78
C MET A 285 -0.89 9.39 5.29
N VAL A 286 0.04 9.76 4.43
CA VAL A 286 -0.18 9.76 2.98
C VAL A 286 0.01 8.35 2.44
N ASN A 287 -1.02 7.78 1.81
CA ASN A 287 -0.87 6.56 1.01
C ASN A 287 -0.81 6.91 -0.49
N ARG A 288 -0.46 5.90 -1.31
CA ARG A 288 -0.36 6.04 -2.76
C ARG A 288 0.59 7.19 -3.25
N PRO A 289 1.76 7.44 -2.62
CA PRO A 289 2.61 8.56 -3.03
C PRO A 289 3.23 8.40 -4.42
N LEU A 290 3.40 7.16 -4.89
CA LEU A 290 4.14 6.84 -6.11
C LEU A 290 3.29 6.16 -7.20
N ASN A 291 1.97 6.01 -7.02
CA ASN A 291 1.09 5.36 -8.00
C ASN A 291 -0.17 6.19 -8.20
N ALA A 292 -0.08 7.25 -8.97
CA ALA A 292 -1.17 8.17 -9.16
C ALA A 292 -2.28 7.61 -10.06
N PHE A 293 -3.51 8.06 -9.86
CA PHE A 293 -4.60 7.88 -10.82
C PHE A 293 -4.91 9.19 -11.54
N THR A 294 -4.94 9.15 -12.88
CA THR A 294 -5.40 10.25 -13.73
C THR A 294 -6.52 9.75 -14.64
N GLY A 295 -7.76 10.07 -14.28
CA GLY A 295 -8.95 9.47 -14.89
C GLY A 295 -8.97 7.95 -14.73
N ARG A 296 -8.93 7.19 -15.83
CA ARG A 296 -8.88 5.72 -15.82
C ARG A 296 -7.46 5.14 -15.92
N ARG A 297 -6.41 5.96 -15.83
CA ARG A 297 -5.02 5.54 -16.01
C ARG A 297 -4.27 5.58 -14.68
N MET A 298 -3.47 4.56 -14.41
CA MET A 298 -2.49 4.60 -13.33
C MET A 298 -1.15 5.09 -13.88
N VAL A 299 -0.48 5.98 -13.14
CA VAL A 299 0.80 6.60 -13.50
C VAL A 299 1.76 6.40 -12.34
N ARG A 300 2.86 5.69 -12.56
CA ARG A 300 3.87 5.52 -11.52
C ARG A 300 4.83 6.71 -11.49
N LEU A 301 4.99 7.27 -10.29
CA LEU A 301 5.86 8.41 -10.01
C LEU A 301 7.20 7.92 -9.42
N ALA A 302 7.79 6.91 -10.03
CA ALA A 302 9.09 6.37 -9.65
C ALA A 302 9.89 6.04 -10.92
N SER A 303 11.22 6.18 -10.84
CA SER A 303 12.08 5.99 -12.00
C SER A 303 11.95 4.58 -12.58
N VAL A 304 12.06 4.51 -13.90
CA VAL A 304 11.93 3.26 -14.65
C VAL A 304 13.26 2.49 -14.62
N ASP A 305 13.21 1.19 -14.29
CA ASP A 305 14.41 0.33 -14.21
C ASP A 305 15.06 0.09 -15.59
N VAL A 306 14.30 0.21 -16.67
CA VAL A 306 14.76 -0.02 -18.05
C VAL A 306 14.87 1.32 -18.79
N ARG A 307 16.10 1.74 -19.07
CA ARG A 307 16.41 3.08 -19.61
C ARG A 307 16.71 3.12 -21.10
N ALA A 308 16.89 1.96 -21.72
CA ALA A 308 17.20 1.84 -23.14
C ALA A 308 16.41 0.67 -23.73
N ARG A 309 15.96 0.89 -24.96
CA ARG A 309 15.31 -0.12 -25.76
C ARG A 309 16.32 -1.17 -26.23
N MET A 310 16.00 -2.45 -26.01
CA MET A 310 16.77 -3.56 -26.56
C MET A 310 16.42 -3.79 -28.04
N ASP A 311 17.34 -4.40 -28.80
CA ASP A 311 17.05 -4.81 -30.18
C ASP A 311 15.89 -5.82 -30.18
N TYR A 312 14.97 -5.68 -31.12
CA TYR A 312 13.90 -6.66 -31.35
C TYR A 312 14.40 -8.10 -31.45
N LYS A 313 15.56 -8.34 -32.06
CA LYS A 313 16.15 -9.69 -32.14
C LYS A 313 16.46 -10.23 -30.74
N GLU A 314 17.01 -9.41 -29.86
CA GLU A 314 17.32 -9.79 -28.49
C GLU A 314 16.06 -10.02 -27.66
N ILE A 315 15.03 -9.17 -27.83
CA ILE A 315 13.75 -9.34 -27.13
C ILE A 315 13.08 -10.65 -27.55
N ILE A 316 13.05 -10.92 -28.87
CA ILE A 316 12.52 -12.18 -29.40
C ILE A 316 13.32 -13.36 -28.85
N GLN A 317 14.66 -13.24 -28.74
CA GLN A 317 15.48 -14.30 -28.17
C GLN A 317 15.15 -14.54 -26.69
N CYS A 318 14.98 -13.50 -25.87
CA CYS A 318 14.61 -13.66 -24.47
C CYS A 318 13.24 -14.34 -24.30
N ILE A 319 12.25 -13.99 -25.15
CA ILE A 319 10.93 -14.65 -25.15
C ILE A 319 11.06 -16.12 -25.57
N LYS A 320 11.93 -16.44 -26.55
CA LYS A 320 12.21 -17.82 -26.96
C LYS A 320 12.87 -18.62 -25.84
N ASP A 321 13.85 -18.05 -25.15
CA ASP A 321 14.54 -18.70 -24.02
C ASP A 321 13.54 -19.01 -22.90
N LEU A 322 12.59 -18.10 -22.63
CA LEU A 322 11.49 -18.34 -21.69
C LEU A 322 10.59 -19.49 -22.16
N ALA A 323 10.17 -19.50 -23.43
CA ALA A 323 9.36 -20.57 -23.99
C ALA A 323 10.05 -21.95 -23.92
N LEU A 324 11.36 -21.99 -24.13
CA LEU A 324 12.16 -23.21 -23.99
C LEU A 324 12.23 -23.67 -22.53
N SER A 325 12.42 -22.74 -21.59
CA SER A 325 12.42 -23.04 -20.16
C SER A 325 11.05 -23.58 -19.72
N GLU A 326 9.94 -22.93 -20.07
CA GLU A 326 8.59 -23.43 -19.80
C GLU A 326 8.37 -24.81 -20.43
N THR A 327 8.89 -25.03 -21.65
CA THR A 327 8.80 -26.32 -22.35
C THR A 327 9.55 -27.44 -21.63
N ARG A 328 10.72 -27.15 -21.04
CA ARG A 328 11.45 -28.10 -20.21
C ARG A 328 10.60 -28.53 -18.99
N LEU A 329 9.93 -27.59 -18.32
CA LEU A 329 9.03 -27.92 -17.21
C LEU A 329 7.96 -28.92 -17.63
N TRP A 330 7.16 -28.58 -18.65
CA TRP A 330 5.96 -29.38 -18.93
C TRP A 330 6.21 -30.66 -19.75
N ARG A 331 7.26 -30.73 -20.59
CA ARG A 331 7.59 -31.94 -21.37
C ARG A 331 8.51 -32.92 -20.64
N ARG A 332 9.40 -32.43 -19.78
CA ARG A 332 10.45 -33.26 -19.18
C ARG A 332 10.27 -33.43 -17.67
N ILE A 333 10.02 -32.35 -16.94
CA ILE A 333 10.03 -32.39 -15.46
C ILE A 333 8.68 -32.87 -14.91
N LEU A 334 7.58 -32.20 -15.26
CA LEU A 334 6.25 -32.54 -14.75
C LEU A 334 5.82 -34.00 -14.98
N PRO A 335 6.12 -34.65 -16.13
CA PRO A 335 5.79 -36.06 -16.33
C PRO A 335 6.47 -37.00 -15.32
N GLY A 336 7.68 -36.65 -14.86
CA GLY A 336 8.46 -37.42 -13.88
C GLY A 336 8.04 -37.22 -12.43
N LEU A 337 7.21 -36.21 -12.13
CA LEU A 337 6.71 -35.96 -10.77
C LEU A 337 5.48 -36.84 -10.47
N ALA A 338 5.73 -38.06 -9.99
CA ALA A 338 4.68 -39.03 -9.67
C ALA A 338 3.62 -38.51 -8.67
N SER A 339 4.01 -37.61 -7.77
CA SER A 339 3.13 -36.99 -6.76
C SER A 339 2.13 -35.97 -7.32
N VAL A 340 2.28 -35.54 -8.58
CA VAL A 340 1.43 -34.51 -9.20
C VAL A 340 0.42 -35.17 -10.15
N PRO A 341 -0.90 -35.14 -9.86
CA PRO A 341 -1.91 -35.77 -10.72
C PRO A 341 -2.04 -35.12 -12.11
N PRO A 342 -2.48 -35.85 -13.15
CA PRO A 342 -2.59 -35.32 -14.52
C PRO A 342 -3.41 -34.03 -14.65
N GLY A 343 -4.54 -33.94 -13.93
CA GLY A 343 -5.38 -32.73 -13.94
C GLY A 343 -4.67 -31.50 -13.34
N LEU A 344 -3.80 -31.70 -12.35
CA LEU A 344 -3.00 -30.64 -11.76
C LEU A 344 -1.82 -30.25 -12.67
N ARG A 345 -1.19 -31.21 -13.34
CA ARG A 345 -0.16 -30.94 -14.37
C ARG A 345 -0.71 -30.04 -15.50
N ALA A 346 -1.95 -30.27 -15.92
CA ALA A 346 -2.62 -29.43 -16.92
C ALA A 346 -2.85 -27.99 -16.43
N ARG A 347 -3.26 -27.81 -15.17
CA ARG A 347 -3.41 -26.47 -14.57
C ARG A 347 -2.08 -25.74 -14.42
N ILE A 348 -1.03 -26.43 -13.97
CA ILE A 348 0.33 -25.86 -13.88
C ILE A 348 0.79 -25.38 -15.26
N LYS A 349 0.54 -26.16 -16.32
CA LYS A 349 0.84 -25.73 -17.69
C LYS A 349 0.04 -24.50 -18.09
N GLN A 350 -1.27 -24.45 -17.80
CA GLN A 350 -2.11 -23.29 -18.15
C GLN A 350 -1.71 -22.02 -17.38
N GLN A 351 -1.27 -22.14 -16.13
CA GLN A 351 -0.89 -21.01 -15.29
C GLN A 351 0.57 -20.59 -15.46
N GLY A 352 1.46 -21.53 -15.79
CA GLY A 352 2.90 -21.32 -15.94
C GLY A 352 3.41 -21.10 -17.36
N CYS A 353 2.56 -21.25 -18.39
CA CYS A 353 2.92 -20.93 -19.78
C CYS A 353 2.60 -19.47 -20.10
N PHE A 354 3.59 -18.58 -19.94
CA PHE A 354 3.45 -17.16 -20.18
C PHE A 354 4.18 -16.69 -21.45
N ALA A 355 5.20 -17.42 -21.89
CA ALA A 355 6.00 -17.06 -23.06
C ALA A 355 5.16 -16.92 -24.35
N GLU A 356 4.15 -17.77 -24.53
CA GLU A 356 3.26 -17.68 -25.69
C GLU A 356 2.40 -16.41 -25.65
N THR A 357 1.91 -15.98 -24.49
CA THR A 357 1.21 -14.70 -24.36
C THR A 357 2.14 -13.54 -24.71
N LEU A 358 3.39 -13.55 -24.24
CA LEU A 358 4.37 -12.55 -24.61
C LEU A 358 4.64 -12.52 -26.11
N LYS A 359 4.88 -13.67 -26.72
CA LYS A 359 5.19 -13.79 -28.15
C LYS A 359 4.15 -13.11 -29.05
N HIS A 360 2.88 -13.18 -28.68
CA HIS A 360 1.79 -12.56 -29.44
C HIS A 360 1.53 -11.10 -29.08
N ASN A 361 1.79 -10.68 -27.82
CA ASN A 361 1.31 -9.40 -27.30
C ASN A 361 2.41 -8.42 -26.87
N TRP A 362 3.69 -8.79 -26.92
CA TRP A 362 4.80 -7.99 -26.38
C TRP A 362 4.85 -6.54 -26.92
N ARG A 363 4.39 -6.31 -28.15
CA ARG A 363 4.30 -4.97 -28.78
C ARG A 363 2.99 -4.22 -28.56
N SER A 364 1.99 -4.87 -27.98
CA SER A 364 0.59 -4.39 -28.02
C SER A 364 0.08 -3.92 -26.67
N PHE A 365 0.93 -3.80 -25.64
CA PHE A 365 0.51 -3.24 -24.35
C PHE A 365 0.28 -1.72 -24.41
N GLY A 366 0.79 -1.05 -25.44
CA GLY A 366 0.54 0.37 -25.74
C GLY A 366 1.31 1.37 -24.88
N ALA A 367 1.60 1.06 -23.61
CA ALA A 367 2.43 1.89 -22.73
C ALA A 367 3.14 1.04 -21.67
N TYR A 368 4.24 1.56 -21.12
CA TYR A 368 5.00 0.89 -20.05
C TYR A 368 4.14 0.52 -18.84
N GLU A 369 3.22 1.41 -18.46
CA GLU A 369 2.31 1.22 -17.32
C GLU A 369 1.38 0.02 -17.52
N ARG A 370 0.76 -0.10 -18.70
CA ARG A 370 -0.13 -1.24 -19.02
C ARG A 370 0.63 -2.56 -19.07
N TRP A 371 1.86 -2.54 -19.59
CA TRP A 371 2.76 -3.69 -19.52
C TRP A 371 3.04 -4.07 -18.06
N ARG A 372 3.36 -3.09 -17.21
CA ARG A 372 3.62 -3.34 -15.79
C ARG A 372 2.40 -3.86 -15.05
N GLU A 373 1.21 -3.32 -15.30
CA GLU A 373 -0.05 -3.79 -14.71
C GLU A 373 -0.33 -5.25 -15.08
N ALA A 374 -0.18 -5.59 -16.36
CA ALA A 374 -0.31 -6.98 -16.81
C ALA A 374 0.76 -7.88 -16.15
N ARG A 375 2.01 -7.42 -16.10
CA ARG A 375 3.12 -8.12 -15.44
C ARG A 375 2.88 -8.37 -13.96
N ASP A 376 2.62 -7.33 -13.19
CA ASP A 376 2.52 -7.41 -11.72
C ASP A 376 1.16 -7.93 -11.25
N GLY A 377 0.09 -7.73 -12.02
CA GLY A 377 -1.28 -8.07 -11.64
C GLY A 377 -1.79 -9.40 -12.21
N ILE A 378 -1.28 -9.82 -13.36
CA ILE A 378 -1.77 -11.04 -14.05
C ILE A 378 -0.66 -12.09 -14.12
N PHE A 379 0.53 -11.72 -14.60
CA PHE A 379 1.55 -12.71 -14.97
C PHE A 379 2.35 -13.20 -13.76
N LEU A 380 2.99 -12.29 -13.01
CA LEU A 380 3.83 -12.64 -11.86
C LEU A 380 3.07 -13.41 -10.76
N PRO A 381 1.83 -13.04 -10.36
CA PRO A 381 1.11 -13.80 -9.34
C PRO A 381 0.82 -15.26 -9.74
N ARG A 382 0.50 -15.50 -11.01
CA ARG A 382 0.26 -16.86 -11.53
C ARG A 382 1.54 -17.69 -11.54
N ILE A 383 2.65 -17.09 -12.00
CA ILE A 383 3.95 -17.74 -12.02
C ILE A 383 4.40 -18.04 -10.59
N GLN A 384 4.28 -17.08 -9.67
CA GLN A 384 4.64 -17.27 -8.27
C GLN A 384 3.82 -18.41 -7.64
N GLY A 385 2.51 -18.47 -7.87
CA GLY A 385 1.67 -19.57 -7.37
C GLY A 385 2.13 -20.95 -7.86
N VAL A 386 2.61 -21.04 -9.12
CA VAL A 386 3.23 -22.28 -9.63
C VAL A 386 4.57 -22.56 -8.94
N MET A 387 5.43 -21.55 -8.78
CA MET A 387 6.74 -21.71 -8.13
C MET A 387 6.61 -22.14 -6.68
N ASP A 388 5.69 -21.53 -5.92
CA ASP A 388 5.42 -21.86 -4.52
C ASP A 388 4.89 -23.28 -4.37
N PHE A 389 4.05 -23.74 -5.31
CA PHE A 389 3.57 -25.12 -5.33
C PHE A 389 4.70 -26.13 -5.62
N LEU A 390 5.62 -25.78 -6.53
CA LEU A 390 6.73 -26.65 -6.92
C LEU A 390 7.87 -26.67 -5.89
N LEU A 391 8.01 -25.62 -5.08
CA LEU A 391 9.13 -25.46 -4.16
C LEU A 391 9.32 -26.65 -3.19
N PRO A 392 8.28 -27.15 -2.49
CA PRO A 392 8.45 -28.32 -1.60
C PRO A 392 8.78 -29.61 -2.34
N LEU A 393 8.49 -29.69 -3.64
CA LEU A 393 8.82 -30.85 -4.46
C LEU A 393 10.28 -30.83 -4.94
N ALA A 394 10.91 -29.66 -4.93
CA ALA A 394 12.27 -29.46 -5.41
C ALA A 394 13.33 -30.12 -4.51
N ASP A 395 13.06 -30.23 -3.20
CA ASP A 395 13.98 -30.82 -2.21
C ASP A 395 14.43 -32.24 -2.58
N ASN A 396 13.55 -33.01 -3.23
CA ASN A 396 13.80 -34.40 -3.63
C ASN A 396 13.97 -34.57 -5.15
N GLN A 397 14.09 -33.48 -5.91
CA GLN A 397 14.11 -33.48 -7.37
C GLN A 397 15.14 -32.47 -7.92
N PRO A 398 16.42 -32.86 -8.07
CA PRO A 398 17.49 -31.95 -8.51
C PRO A 398 17.22 -31.26 -9.86
N ASP A 399 16.64 -31.98 -10.82
CA ASP A 399 16.26 -31.43 -12.14
C ASP A 399 15.19 -30.32 -12.03
N LEU A 400 14.30 -30.40 -11.03
CA LEU A 400 13.29 -29.38 -10.75
C LEU A 400 13.92 -28.16 -10.07
N ALA A 401 14.78 -28.37 -9.06
CA ALA A 401 15.48 -27.28 -8.36
C ALA A 401 16.37 -26.45 -9.31
N ASP A 402 17.12 -27.12 -10.19
CA ASP A 402 17.93 -26.48 -11.24
C ASP A 402 17.06 -25.68 -12.22
N TRP A 403 15.94 -26.28 -12.65
CA TRP A 403 14.99 -25.59 -13.51
C TRP A 403 14.39 -24.35 -12.83
N MET A 404 13.96 -24.44 -11.57
CA MET A 404 13.38 -23.30 -10.85
C MET A 404 14.36 -22.12 -10.77
N THR A 405 15.62 -22.41 -10.41
CA THR A 405 16.68 -21.40 -10.30
C THR A 405 17.01 -20.75 -11.66
N SER A 406 17.11 -21.56 -12.72
CA SER A 406 17.40 -21.05 -14.07
C SER A 406 16.21 -20.33 -14.70
N HIS A 407 14.99 -20.82 -14.46
CA HIS A 407 13.74 -20.24 -14.96
C HIS A 407 13.51 -18.84 -14.40
N GLU A 408 13.75 -18.62 -13.11
CA GLU A 408 13.61 -17.29 -12.49
C GLU A 408 14.48 -16.24 -13.19
N LYS A 409 15.74 -16.59 -13.49
CA LYS A 409 16.67 -15.71 -14.22
C LYS A 409 16.22 -15.46 -15.66
N ILE A 410 15.74 -16.49 -16.35
CA ILE A 410 15.25 -16.39 -17.74
C ILE A 410 13.99 -15.52 -17.81
N LEU A 411 13.06 -15.73 -16.87
CA LEU A 411 11.84 -14.95 -16.73
C LEU A 411 12.16 -13.48 -16.49
N ASP A 412 13.01 -13.16 -15.51
CA ASP A 412 13.42 -11.80 -15.21
C ASP A 412 14.01 -11.10 -16.45
N ARG A 413 14.90 -11.81 -17.19
CA ARG A 413 15.46 -11.31 -18.44
C ARG A 413 14.39 -11.03 -19.50
N ALA A 414 13.45 -11.95 -19.71
CA ALA A 414 12.36 -11.78 -20.68
C ALA A 414 11.43 -10.61 -20.31
N LEU A 415 11.09 -10.46 -19.03
CA LEU A 415 10.26 -9.35 -18.56
C LEU A 415 10.94 -7.99 -18.74
N ARG A 416 12.26 -7.90 -18.47
CA ARG A 416 13.05 -6.69 -18.73
C ARG A 416 13.14 -6.38 -20.23
N ALA A 417 13.29 -7.42 -21.06
CA ALA A 417 13.37 -7.25 -22.50
C ALA A 417 12.05 -6.68 -23.08
N VAL A 418 10.90 -7.21 -22.67
CA VAL A 418 9.59 -6.66 -23.10
C VAL A 418 9.37 -5.24 -22.55
N ALA A 419 9.75 -4.98 -21.30
CA ALA A 419 9.71 -3.65 -20.71
C ALA A 419 10.49 -2.62 -21.53
N SER A 420 11.62 -3.01 -22.15
CA SER A 420 12.49 -2.11 -22.91
C SER A 420 11.84 -1.46 -24.13
N ILE A 421 10.80 -2.08 -24.71
CA ILE A 421 10.06 -1.50 -25.85
C ILE A 421 9.45 -0.16 -25.46
N TYR A 422 8.97 -0.07 -24.23
CA TYR A 422 8.25 1.09 -23.72
C TYR A 422 9.19 2.05 -22.96
N ALA A 423 10.50 1.81 -22.99
CA ALA A 423 11.48 2.60 -22.26
C ALA A 423 11.53 4.06 -22.74
N ASP A 424 11.52 4.29 -24.05
CA ASP A 424 11.62 5.65 -24.61
C ASP A 424 10.42 6.52 -24.19
N ASP A 425 9.19 5.98 -24.30
CA ASP A 425 7.96 6.66 -23.87
C ASP A 425 7.97 6.93 -22.36
N ALA A 426 8.41 5.95 -21.56
CA ALA A 426 8.45 6.09 -20.11
C ALA A 426 9.51 7.10 -19.66
N VAL A 427 10.67 7.14 -20.31
CA VAL A 427 11.73 8.14 -20.09
C VAL A 427 11.25 9.54 -20.51
N ALA A 428 10.52 9.67 -21.63
CA ALA A 428 9.96 10.94 -22.07
C ALA A 428 8.92 11.46 -21.06
N LEU A 429 8.04 10.59 -20.58
CA LEU A 429 7.06 10.93 -19.54
C LEU A 429 7.76 11.31 -18.21
N GLU A 430 8.75 10.54 -17.77
CA GLU A 430 9.55 10.86 -16.57
C GLU A 430 10.19 12.25 -16.70
N LYS A 431 10.79 12.58 -17.86
CA LYS A 431 11.35 13.92 -18.10
C LYS A 431 10.29 15.03 -18.01
N LYS A 432 9.10 14.83 -18.59
CA LYS A 432 8.00 15.80 -18.49
C LYS A 432 7.59 16.02 -17.03
N ILE A 433 7.43 14.95 -16.26
CA ILE A 433 7.07 15.02 -14.84
C ILE A 433 8.17 15.74 -14.04
N LEU A 434 9.44 15.39 -14.25
CA LEU A 434 10.56 16.04 -13.56
C LEU A 434 10.62 17.54 -13.84
N ASN A 435 10.36 17.97 -15.08
CA ASN A 435 10.29 19.37 -15.45
C ASN A 435 9.12 20.09 -14.77
N MET A 436 7.95 19.46 -14.74
CA MET A 436 6.76 19.97 -14.05
C MET A 436 7.02 20.17 -12.54
N ILE A 437 7.65 19.19 -11.88
CA ILE A 437 8.04 19.32 -10.47
C ILE A 437 9.01 20.49 -10.26
N GLY A 438 10.03 20.61 -11.12
CA GLY A 438 11.07 21.62 -10.97
C GLY A 438 10.60 23.05 -11.24
N THR A 439 9.58 23.22 -12.08
CA THR A 439 8.94 24.51 -12.37
C THR A 439 7.95 24.91 -11.29
N ALA A 440 7.30 23.94 -10.63
CA ALA A 440 6.35 24.17 -9.54
C ALA A 440 7.01 24.76 -8.28
N ASP A 441 8.20 24.25 -7.89
CA ASP A 441 8.91 24.74 -6.70
C ASP A 441 10.43 24.50 -6.76
N ALA A 442 11.20 25.52 -6.38
CA ALA A 442 12.66 25.45 -6.40
C ALA A 442 13.23 24.38 -5.46
N ALA A 443 12.60 24.13 -4.30
CA ALA A 443 13.03 23.09 -3.38
C ALA A 443 12.77 21.68 -3.96
N TRP A 444 11.72 21.53 -4.77
CA TRP A 444 11.40 20.26 -5.42
C TRP A 444 12.31 19.99 -6.64
N ALA A 445 12.89 21.04 -7.24
CA ALA A 445 13.82 20.96 -8.35
C ALA A 445 15.18 20.29 -8.01
N ARG A 446 15.54 20.17 -6.72
CA ARG A 446 16.81 19.56 -6.27
C ARG A 446 17.01 18.17 -6.92
N PRO A 447 18.24 17.82 -7.36
CA PRO A 447 18.53 16.51 -7.95
C PRO A 447 18.06 15.32 -7.10
N GLY A 448 17.81 14.20 -7.78
CA GLY A 448 17.26 12.97 -7.18
C GLY A 448 16.44 12.18 -8.21
N THR A 449 16.13 10.93 -7.86
CA THR A 449 15.22 10.06 -8.62
C THR A 449 13.80 10.66 -8.64
N LEU A 450 12.95 10.20 -9.56
CA LEU A 450 11.56 10.67 -9.59
C LEU A 450 10.83 10.38 -8.28
N SER A 451 11.08 9.22 -7.67
CA SER A 451 10.53 8.85 -6.36
C SER A 451 11.00 9.79 -5.24
N GLN A 452 12.29 10.14 -5.21
CA GLN A 452 12.81 11.10 -4.22
C GLN A 452 12.16 12.47 -4.35
N ARG A 453 11.99 12.98 -5.58
CA ARG A 453 11.32 14.27 -5.80
C ARG A 453 9.82 14.23 -5.46
N ALA A 454 9.14 13.13 -5.80
CA ALA A 454 7.74 12.93 -5.44
C ALA A 454 7.55 12.89 -3.91
N ILE A 455 8.39 12.13 -3.21
CA ILE A 455 8.39 12.08 -1.74
C ILE A 455 8.69 13.45 -1.16
N ARG A 456 9.70 14.17 -1.66
CA ARG A 456 10.05 15.52 -1.20
C ARG A 456 8.88 16.50 -1.27
N ALA A 457 8.14 16.49 -2.37
CA ALA A 457 6.98 17.37 -2.54
C ALA A 457 5.95 17.13 -1.42
N LEU A 458 5.65 15.86 -1.14
CA LEU A 458 4.73 15.46 -0.08
C LEU A 458 5.28 15.78 1.32
N LEU A 459 6.54 15.42 1.61
CA LEU A 459 7.15 15.63 2.91
C LEU A 459 7.33 17.11 3.28
N SER A 460 7.50 17.98 2.28
CA SER A 460 7.64 19.42 2.48
C SER A 460 6.31 20.20 2.51
N THR A 461 5.18 19.49 2.39
CA THR A 461 3.84 20.08 2.49
C THR A 461 3.36 20.08 3.94
N ALA A 462 2.91 21.24 4.43
CA ALA A 462 2.37 21.37 5.78
C ALA A 462 1.22 20.38 6.07
N GLY A 463 1.19 19.86 7.29
CA GLY A 463 0.15 18.92 7.77
C GLY A 463 0.44 17.44 7.49
N VAL A 464 1.39 17.11 6.60
CA VAL A 464 1.78 15.71 6.35
C VAL A 464 2.67 15.18 7.47
N SER A 465 2.19 14.21 8.26
CA SER A 465 3.02 13.58 9.31
C SER A 465 3.99 12.56 8.71
N THR A 466 3.50 11.67 7.85
CA THR A 466 4.33 10.64 7.21
C THR A 466 3.83 10.25 5.82
N VAL A 467 4.75 9.86 4.93
CA VAL A 467 4.45 9.32 3.59
C VAL A 467 4.73 7.82 3.56
N LEU A 468 3.71 7.02 3.31
CA LEU A 468 3.79 5.56 3.32
C LEU A 468 4.28 5.03 1.96
N VAL A 469 5.47 4.43 1.96
CA VAL A 469 6.11 3.92 0.74
C VAL A 469 6.20 2.39 0.79
N GLY A 470 5.75 1.74 -0.28
CA GLY A 470 5.85 0.29 -0.47
C GLY A 470 7.27 -0.17 -0.80
N MET A 471 8.18 -0.10 0.19
CA MET A 471 9.61 -0.39 0.05
C MET A 471 9.90 -1.90 0.04
N ARG A 472 9.39 -2.63 -0.95
CA ARG A 472 9.48 -4.09 -1.07
C ARG A 472 10.89 -4.66 -1.35
N ARG A 473 11.92 -3.81 -1.43
CA ARG A 473 13.30 -4.20 -1.71
C ARG A 473 14.26 -3.32 -0.91
N PRO A 474 15.41 -3.84 -0.44
CA PRO A 474 16.42 -3.04 0.27
C PRO A 474 16.92 -1.82 -0.52
N ALA A 475 16.88 -1.86 -1.86
CA ALA A 475 17.21 -0.73 -2.72
C ALA A 475 16.17 0.40 -2.65
N TYR A 476 14.87 0.07 -2.53
CA TYR A 476 13.82 1.08 -2.37
C TYR A 476 13.92 1.76 -1.01
N VAL A 477 14.28 1.01 0.04
CA VAL A 477 14.57 1.57 1.36
C VAL A 477 15.74 2.56 1.28
N ALA A 478 16.81 2.23 0.56
CA ALA A 478 17.95 3.14 0.38
C ALA A 478 17.57 4.43 -0.36
N ASP A 479 16.78 4.34 -1.43
CA ASP A 479 16.31 5.50 -2.21
C ASP A 479 15.50 6.46 -1.34
N VAL A 480 14.59 5.91 -0.52
CA VAL A 480 13.78 6.69 0.43
C VAL A 480 14.66 7.32 1.51
N LEU A 481 15.52 6.55 2.19
CA LEU A 481 16.41 7.05 3.24
C LEU A 481 17.32 8.19 2.74
N ALA A 482 17.80 8.12 1.49
CA ALA A 482 18.60 9.18 0.90
C ALA A 482 17.84 10.51 0.78
N GLU A 483 16.52 10.47 0.56
CA GLU A 483 15.68 11.68 0.58
C GLU A 483 15.41 12.16 2.02
N LEU A 484 15.15 11.26 2.96
CA LEU A 484 14.95 11.65 4.38
C LEU A 484 16.20 12.28 4.99
N GLY A 485 17.39 11.88 4.53
CA GLY A 485 18.68 12.42 4.95
C GLY A 485 18.94 13.86 4.48
N ASN A 486 18.06 14.41 3.63
CA ASN A 486 18.18 15.75 3.09
C ASN A 486 16.84 16.51 3.27
N PRO A 487 16.39 16.75 4.51
CA PRO A 487 15.06 17.27 4.79
C PRO A 487 14.81 18.62 4.10
N THR A 488 13.58 18.80 3.61
CA THR A 488 13.05 20.09 3.16
C THR A 488 12.00 20.53 4.17
N GLY A 489 12.07 21.79 4.63
CA GLY A 489 11.13 22.30 5.64
C GLY A 489 9.67 22.21 5.18
N GLN A 490 8.78 21.88 6.12
CA GLN A 490 7.33 21.88 5.91
C GLN A 490 6.81 23.31 5.95
N ILE A 491 6.21 23.74 4.83
CA ILE A 491 5.57 25.05 4.70
C ILE A 491 4.24 24.89 3.95
N ASP A 492 3.44 25.95 3.93
CA ASP A 492 2.32 26.04 2.99
C ASP A 492 2.88 26.08 1.56
N ARG A 493 2.43 25.15 0.73
CA ARG A 493 2.83 24.99 -0.67
C ARG A 493 1.65 25.02 -1.63
N ASN A 494 0.51 25.61 -1.24
CA ASN A 494 -0.70 25.66 -2.05
C ASN A 494 -0.43 26.19 -3.46
N ALA A 495 0.34 27.28 -3.59
CA ALA A 495 0.70 27.86 -4.89
C ALA A 495 1.56 26.91 -5.76
N ALA A 496 2.50 26.17 -5.15
CA ALA A 496 3.33 25.20 -5.87
C ALA A 496 2.48 24.01 -6.35
N TRP A 497 1.56 23.52 -5.52
CA TRP A 497 0.62 22.46 -5.90
C TRP A 497 -0.33 22.89 -7.02
N GLU A 498 -0.79 24.14 -6.99
CA GLU A 498 -1.63 24.71 -8.04
C GLU A 498 -0.86 24.79 -9.38
N HIS A 499 0.37 25.28 -9.35
CA HIS A 499 1.24 25.30 -10.54
C HIS A 499 1.52 23.88 -11.06
N LEU A 500 1.76 22.92 -10.18
CA LEU A 500 1.95 21.51 -10.53
C LEU A 500 0.70 20.93 -11.21
N ARG A 501 -0.51 21.21 -10.67
CA ARG A 501 -1.79 20.77 -11.24
C ARG A 501 -1.97 21.29 -12.66
N GLN A 502 -1.73 22.57 -12.89
CA GLN A 502 -1.81 23.20 -14.22
C GLN A 502 -0.82 22.55 -15.20
N GLY A 503 0.41 22.29 -14.76
CA GLY A 503 1.41 21.58 -15.57
C GLY A 503 1.01 20.14 -15.92
N ALA A 504 0.17 19.50 -15.10
CA ALA A 504 -0.28 18.12 -15.31
C ALA A 504 -1.40 17.99 -16.35
N GLU A 505 -2.17 19.05 -16.61
CA GLU A 505 -3.31 19.04 -17.57
C GLU A 505 -2.87 18.68 -19.00
N GLY A 506 -1.63 19.02 -19.38
CA GLY A 506 -1.02 18.70 -20.68
C GLY A 506 -0.13 17.44 -20.68
N LEU A 507 -0.06 16.69 -19.58
CA LEU A 507 0.92 15.61 -19.43
C LEU A 507 0.67 14.43 -20.40
N PHE A 508 -0.61 14.17 -20.73
CA PHE A 508 -1.05 13.05 -21.57
C PHE A 508 -1.66 13.47 -22.91
N THR A 509 -1.67 14.76 -23.22
CA THR A 509 -2.00 15.26 -24.57
C THR A 509 -0.79 15.08 -25.47
N THR A 510 -0.99 14.40 -26.60
CA THR A 510 0.02 14.14 -27.64
C THR A 510 0.36 15.38 -28.44
#